data_AF-A0A7S4NCT0-F1
#
_entry.id   AF-A0A7S4NCT0-F1
#
_cell.length_a   1.000
_cell.length_b   1.000
_cell.length_c   1.000
_cell.angle_alpha   90.00
_cell.angle_beta   90.00
_cell.angle_gamma   90.00
#
_symmetry.space_group_name_H-M   'P 1'
#
loop_
_entity.id
_entity.type
_entity.pdbx_description
1 polymer ?
#
loop_
_entity_poly.entity_id
_entity_poly.type
_entity_poly.pdbx_seq_one_letter_code
_entity_poly.pdbx_strand_id
1 'polypeptide(L)'
;MMMTFLAFMAVAAGPSRVTAFGVARRCGVGAARPSSLLRLLSSDAADTDVAVEAGISRLPTLRTLLSKSGAPGSRGCAEGGGDLSPAASSSGDGGDDDILNLHPHLYPIARSASSGNYVCALRRAYAEDAEYESSTNQPWPIVEARTGGIGMRLLALNSEHLMRRIAAEADDAGDDEGVLDIYNEGVGKGKLMDAGLDTPYEAGSVDQLG
;
A
#
# COMPACT_ATOMS: atom_id res chain seq x y z
N MET A 1 32.02 -34.70 35.95
CA MET A 1 31.98 -36.07 35.41
C MET A 1 30.89 -36.83 36.15
N MET A 2 29.69 -36.87 35.56
CA MET A 2 28.42 -37.44 36.03
C MET A 2 27.51 -37.39 34.78
N MET A 3 26.76 -38.39 34.27
CA MET A 3 26.06 -39.55 34.86
C MET A 3 25.03 -39.15 35.93
N THR A 4 23.72 -39.38 35.79
CA THR A 4 22.89 -39.93 34.66
C THR A 4 21.44 -39.38 34.83
N PHE A 5 20.32 -39.80 34.22
CA PHE A 5 19.87 -40.97 33.40
C PHE A 5 18.68 -40.52 32.50
N LEU A 6 18.28 -41.31 31.49
CA LEU A 6 16.95 -41.18 30.87
C LEU A 6 15.85 -41.86 31.71
N ALA A 7 14.63 -41.34 31.65
CA ALA A 7 13.41 -42.04 32.05
C ALA A 7 12.33 -41.89 30.95
N PHE A 8 12.07 -42.99 30.24
CA PHE A 8 10.99 -43.11 29.26
C PHE A 8 9.84 -43.89 29.92
N MET A 9 8.61 -43.39 29.90
CA MET A 9 7.44 -44.24 30.12
C MET A 9 6.24 -43.75 29.30
N ALA A 10 5.60 -44.68 28.61
CA ALA A 10 4.34 -44.49 27.91
C ALA A 10 3.21 -45.19 28.68
N VAL A 11 2.01 -44.63 28.62
CA VAL A 11 0.77 -45.27 29.08
C VAL A 11 -0.23 -45.29 27.92
N ALA A 12 -1.01 -46.37 27.82
CA ALA A 12 -1.69 -46.78 26.59
C ALA A 12 -3.13 -46.26 26.43
N ALA A 13 -3.71 -46.53 25.26
CA ALA A 13 -5.03 -46.08 24.84
C ALA A 13 -6.21 -46.81 25.51
N GLY A 14 -7.38 -46.19 25.47
CA GLY A 14 -8.67 -46.79 25.85
C GLY A 14 -9.87 -45.97 25.35
N PRO A 15 -10.53 -46.34 24.25
CA PRO A 15 -11.70 -45.62 23.73
C PRO A 15 -13.00 -46.11 24.39
N SER A 16 -13.92 -45.18 24.69
CA SER A 16 -15.29 -45.50 25.13
C SER A 16 -16.32 -44.78 24.25
N ARG A 17 -17.40 -45.51 23.92
CA ARG A 17 -18.45 -45.09 22.97
C ARG A 17 -19.57 -44.31 23.67
N VAL A 18 -20.15 -43.34 22.97
CA VAL A 18 -21.53 -42.88 23.23
C VAL A 18 -22.34 -42.91 21.93
N THR A 19 -23.43 -43.67 21.96
CA THR A 19 -24.49 -43.79 20.95
C THR A 19 -25.82 -43.63 21.70
N ALA A 20 -26.91 -43.10 21.16
CA ALA A 20 -27.17 -42.42 19.88
C ALA A 20 -28.56 -41.70 19.99
N PHE A 21 -29.19 -41.39 18.84
CA PHE A 21 -30.55 -40.84 18.65
C PHE A 21 -30.75 -39.35 19.01
N GLY A 22 -31.44 -38.54 18.17
CA GLY A 22 -31.86 -38.79 16.78
C GLY A 22 -33.02 -37.88 16.30
N VAL A 23 -33.36 -38.00 15.01
CA VAL A 23 -34.70 -37.67 14.41
C VAL A 23 -35.11 -36.17 14.40
N ALA A 24 -35.50 -35.53 13.29
CA ALA A 24 -35.49 -35.89 11.87
C ALA A 24 -35.74 -34.67 10.93
N ARG A 25 -35.43 -34.86 9.63
CA ARG A 25 -36.06 -34.27 8.42
C ARG A 25 -36.55 -32.80 8.45
N ARG A 26 -35.99 -32.02 7.51
CA ARG A 26 -36.80 -31.51 6.38
C ARG A 26 -36.02 -31.68 5.07
N CYS A 27 -36.70 -32.13 4.03
CA CYS A 27 -36.14 -32.14 2.67
C CYS A 27 -36.46 -30.80 2.00
N GLY A 28 -35.45 -30.11 1.48
CA GLY A 28 -35.61 -28.95 0.61
C GLY A 28 -35.04 -29.27 -0.77
N VAL A 29 -35.91 -29.51 -1.75
CA VAL A 29 -35.49 -29.63 -3.16
C VAL A 29 -35.45 -28.21 -3.73
N GLY A 30 -34.25 -27.72 -4.05
CA GLY A 30 -34.03 -26.35 -4.55
C GLY A 30 -32.86 -26.32 -5.53
N ALA A 31 -33.16 -26.04 -6.80
CA ALA A 31 -32.25 -26.15 -7.94
C ALA A 31 -30.86 -25.52 -7.73
N ALA A 32 -29.82 -26.28 -8.10
CA ALA A 32 -28.51 -25.67 -8.39
C ALA A 32 -28.66 -24.73 -9.60
N ARG A 33 -28.22 -23.47 -9.45
CA ARG A 33 -28.15 -22.50 -10.55
C ARG A 33 -26.68 -22.13 -10.79
N PRO A 34 -26.19 -22.14 -12.05
CA PRO A 34 -24.82 -21.77 -12.35
C PRO A 34 -24.60 -20.25 -12.26
N SER A 35 -23.32 -19.92 -12.13
CA SER A 35 -22.64 -18.65 -12.39
C SER A 35 -23.49 -17.46 -12.90
N SER A 36 -23.55 -16.40 -12.10
CA SER A 36 -23.60 -15.02 -12.60
C SER A 36 -22.75 -14.13 -11.70
N LEU A 37 -21.45 -14.15 -11.98
CA LEU A 37 -20.46 -13.29 -11.33
C LEU A 37 -20.59 -11.89 -11.94
N LEU A 38 -21.51 -11.10 -11.40
CA LEU A 38 -21.84 -9.76 -11.88
C LEU A 38 -21.95 -8.78 -10.71
N ARG A 39 -20.83 -8.59 -10.01
CA ARG A 39 -20.60 -7.34 -9.29
C ARG A 39 -20.57 -6.25 -10.35
N LEU A 40 -21.60 -5.40 -10.36
CA LEU A 40 -21.66 -4.20 -11.18
C LEU A 40 -20.53 -3.27 -10.75
N LEU A 41 -19.44 -3.28 -11.52
CA LEU A 41 -18.48 -2.18 -11.54
C LEU A 41 -19.21 -0.97 -12.12
N SER A 42 -19.73 -0.11 -11.24
CA SER A 42 -20.39 1.13 -11.64
C SER A 42 -19.33 2.14 -12.07
N SER A 43 -18.99 2.10 -13.35
CA SER A 43 -17.93 2.90 -13.95
C SER A 43 -18.37 4.36 -14.15
N ASP A 44 -18.38 5.16 -13.08
CA ASP A 44 -18.42 6.62 -13.20
C ASP A 44 -17.05 7.15 -13.65
N ALA A 45 -16.82 7.05 -14.96
CA ALA A 45 -15.56 7.37 -15.63
C ALA A 45 -15.38 8.89 -15.85
N ALA A 46 -15.42 9.67 -14.76
CA ALA A 46 -15.33 11.13 -14.81
C ALA A 46 -14.59 11.84 -13.66
N ASP A 47 -14.16 11.14 -12.59
CA ASP A 47 -13.57 11.80 -11.40
C ASP A 47 -12.39 11.06 -10.73
N THR A 48 -11.78 10.07 -11.41
CA THR A 48 -10.76 9.21 -10.78
C THR A 48 -9.53 9.95 -10.31
N ASP A 49 -9.11 11.00 -11.01
CA ASP A 49 -7.86 11.71 -10.72
C ASP A 49 -8.06 12.73 -9.58
N VAL A 50 -9.24 13.36 -9.48
CA VAL A 50 -9.59 14.23 -8.34
C VAL A 50 -9.79 13.40 -7.06
N ALA A 51 -10.43 12.24 -7.16
CA ALA A 51 -10.53 11.28 -6.06
C ALA A 51 -9.16 10.69 -5.65
N VAL A 52 -8.19 10.65 -6.56
CA VAL A 52 -6.80 10.30 -6.27
C VAL A 52 -6.05 11.46 -5.60
N GLU A 53 -6.21 12.71 -6.05
CA GLU A 53 -5.64 13.89 -5.37
C GLU A 53 -6.19 14.07 -3.95
N ALA A 54 -7.46 13.70 -3.71
CA ALA A 54 -8.06 13.69 -2.37
C ALA A 54 -7.40 12.68 -1.41
N GLY A 55 -6.78 11.62 -1.94
CA GLY A 55 -6.05 10.62 -1.16
C GLY A 55 -4.52 10.77 -1.18
N ILE A 56 -3.96 11.32 -2.25
CA ILE A 56 -2.52 11.43 -2.51
C ILE A 56 -2.20 12.89 -2.84
N SER A 57 -1.83 13.66 -1.83
CA SER A 57 -1.36 15.03 -2.00
C SER A 57 -0.12 15.08 -2.90
N ARG A 58 -0.12 16.03 -3.84
CA ARG A 58 0.99 16.39 -4.74
C ARG A 58 1.54 15.25 -5.60
N LEU A 59 0.66 14.38 -6.12
CA LEU A 59 1.01 13.22 -6.96
C LEU A 59 2.04 13.50 -8.10
N PRO A 60 2.00 14.64 -8.84
CA PRO A 60 3.03 14.93 -9.84
C PRO A 60 4.43 15.12 -9.21
N THR A 61 4.52 15.92 -8.14
CA THR A 61 5.76 16.14 -7.38
C THR A 61 6.29 14.83 -6.80
N LEU A 62 5.41 14.01 -6.20
CA LEU A 62 5.77 12.69 -5.69
C LEU A 62 6.36 11.78 -6.78
N ARG A 63 5.76 11.74 -7.98
CA ARG A 63 6.27 10.93 -9.10
C ARG A 63 7.64 11.41 -9.57
N THR A 64 7.88 12.72 -9.67
CA THR A 64 9.18 13.29 -10.04
C THR A 64 10.25 12.98 -8.99
N LEU A 65 9.93 13.18 -7.70
CA LEU A 65 10.83 12.87 -6.58
C LEU A 65 11.21 11.37 -6.59
N LEU A 66 10.21 10.47 -6.61
CA LEU A 66 10.43 9.03 -6.68
C LEU A 66 11.32 8.63 -7.87
N SER A 67 11.10 9.20 -9.05
CA SER A 67 11.91 8.90 -10.23
C SER A 67 13.37 9.35 -10.07
N LYS A 68 13.61 10.49 -9.42
CA LYS A 68 14.95 11.02 -9.18
C LYS A 68 15.71 10.27 -8.06
N SER A 69 15.10 10.11 -6.88
CA SER A 69 15.78 9.66 -5.65
C SER A 69 15.45 8.23 -5.21
N GLY A 70 14.46 7.58 -5.84
CA GLY A 70 13.91 6.31 -5.34
C GLY A 70 12.93 6.51 -4.17
N ALA A 71 12.48 5.39 -3.60
CA ALA A 71 11.54 5.33 -2.47
C ALA A 71 12.27 4.93 -1.16
N PRO A 72 12.52 5.87 -0.24
CA PRO A 72 13.33 5.61 0.95
C PRO A 72 12.69 4.56 1.89
N GLY A 73 13.51 3.62 2.37
CA GLY A 73 13.08 2.48 3.20
C GLY A 73 12.37 1.34 2.45
N SER A 74 12.24 1.43 1.11
CA SER A 74 11.79 0.33 0.24
C SER A 74 12.85 -0.78 0.13
N ARG A 75 12.50 -1.94 -0.45
CA ARG A 75 13.45 -3.04 -0.70
C ARG A 75 13.76 -3.29 -2.18
N GLY A 76 12.82 -3.01 -3.07
CA GLY A 76 13.00 -3.09 -4.52
C GLY A 76 12.90 -1.73 -5.22
N CYS A 77 12.31 -0.72 -4.57
CA CYS A 77 12.14 0.62 -5.16
C CYS A 77 13.11 1.67 -4.60
N ALA A 78 14.21 1.27 -3.96
CA ALA A 78 15.12 2.18 -3.27
C ALA A 78 16.13 2.88 -4.20
N GLU A 79 16.25 2.43 -5.46
CA GLU A 79 17.16 3.02 -6.45
C GLU A 79 16.53 4.26 -7.10
N GLY A 80 17.33 5.34 -7.21
CA GLY A 80 16.96 6.55 -7.94
C GLY A 80 17.38 6.51 -9.41
N GLY A 81 17.67 7.68 -9.99
CA GLY A 81 18.24 7.78 -11.33
C GLY A 81 17.34 7.32 -12.48
N GLY A 82 16.03 7.22 -12.25
CA GLY A 82 15.03 6.83 -13.26
C GLY A 82 14.51 5.38 -13.17
N ASP A 83 14.92 4.58 -12.17
CA ASP A 83 14.36 3.22 -11.98
C ASP A 83 12.84 3.25 -11.75
N LEU A 84 12.37 4.23 -10.98
CA LEU A 84 10.94 4.45 -10.76
C LEU A 84 10.31 5.24 -11.91
N SER A 85 9.53 4.52 -12.71
CA SER A 85 8.69 5.07 -13.78
C SER A 85 7.24 5.29 -13.28
N PRO A 86 6.50 6.30 -13.77
CA PRO A 86 5.08 6.47 -13.42
C PRO A 86 4.26 5.25 -13.84
N ALA A 87 3.55 4.63 -12.89
CA ALA A 87 2.69 3.50 -13.20
C ALA A 87 1.43 3.99 -13.92
N ALA A 88 1.05 3.29 -14.98
CA ALA A 88 -0.17 3.60 -15.73
C ALA A 88 -1.42 3.35 -14.87
N SER A 89 -2.33 4.32 -14.83
CA SER A 89 -3.71 4.09 -14.37
C SER A 89 -4.33 2.98 -15.22
N SER A 90 -5.07 2.05 -14.59
CA SER A 90 -5.65 0.87 -15.26
C SER A 90 -6.91 1.21 -16.08
N SER A 91 -6.79 2.14 -17.02
CA SER A 91 -7.74 2.44 -18.10
C SER A 91 -7.25 1.77 -19.37
N GLY A 92 -7.77 0.57 -19.66
CA GLY A 92 -7.13 -0.36 -20.58
C GLY A 92 -7.41 -0.13 -22.07
N ASP A 93 -6.37 -0.29 -22.89
CA ASP A 93 -6.42 -1.11 -24.11
C ASP A 93 -5.06 -1.77 -24.41
N GLY A 94 -4.36 -2.20 -23.34
CA GLY A 94 -2.96 -2.67 -23.38
C GLY A 94 -2.28 -2.62 -22.02
N GLY A 95 -2.98 -3.08 -20.97
CA GLY A 95 -2.48 -3.00 -19.60
C GLY A 95 -1.41 -4.05 -19.29
N ASP A 96 -0.45 -3.67 -18.43
CA ASP A 96 0.40 -4.62 -17.71
C ASP A 96 -0.49 -5.66 -16.99
N ASP A 97 -0.36 -6.95 -17.34
CA ASP A 97 -0.99 -8.04 -16.58
C ASP A 97 -0.55 -8.00 -15.10
N ASP A 98 0.65 -7.50 -14.82
CA ASP A 98 1.17 -7.27 -13.45
C ASP A 98 0.31 -6.29 -12.63
N ILE A 99 -0.35 -5.31 -13.25
CA ILE A 99 -1.25 -4.37 -12.55
C ILE A 99 -2.56 -5.07 -12.17
N LEU A 100 -3.05 -6.02 -12.99
CA LEU A 100 -4.21 -6.86 -12.66
C LEU A 100 -3.94 -7.82 -11.50
N ASN A 101 -2.66 -8.08 -11.20
CA ASN A 101 -2.20 -8.88 -10.07
C ASN A 101 -1.95 -8.06 -8.77
N LEU A 102 -2.19 -6.74 -8.78
CA LEU A 102 -2.20 -5.92 -7.57
C LEU A 102 -3.52 -6.09 -6.80
N HIS A 103 -3.46 -5.93 -5.47
CA HIS A 103 -4.64 -5.94 -4.62
C HIS A 103 -5.57 -4.75 -4.95
N PRO A 104 -6.90 -4.91 -5.08
CA PRO A 104 -7.80 -3.88 -5.61
C PRO A 104 -7.91 -2.58 -4.79
N HIS A 105 -7.36 -2.56 -3.57
CA HIS A 105 -7.23 -1.35 -2.75
C HIS A 105 -5.89 -0.62 -2.94
N LEU A 106 -4.99 -1.11 -3.80
CA LEU A 106 -3.76 -0.43 -4.16
C LEU A 106 -3.96 0.45 -5.40
N TYR A 107 -3.67 1.74 -5.26
CA TYR A 107 -3.52 2.63 -6.41
C TYR A 107 -2.02 2.74 -6.76
N PRO A 108 -1.58 2.29 -7.94
CA PRO A 108 -0.16 2.31 -8.31
C PRO A 108 0.29 3.73 -8.67
N ILE A 109 1.39 4.17 -8.05
CA ILE A 109 1.98 5.50 -8.23
C ILE A 109 3.15 5.41 -9.22
N ALA A 110 4.06 4.47 -8.96
CA ALA A 110 5.27 4.22 -9.73
C ALA A 110 5.63 2.72 -9.74
N ARG A 111 6.35 2.27 -10.78
CA ARG A 111 6.88 0.91 -10.94
C ARG A 111 8.40 0.96 -11.09
N SER A 112 9.11 0.12 -10.34
CA SER A 112 10.55 -0.10 -10.45
C SER A 112 10.85 -1.00 -11.64
N ALA A 113 11.81 -0.60 -12.49
CA ALA A 113 12.27 -1.40 -13.63
C ALA A 113 13.22 -2.53 -13.21
N SER A 114 14.05 -2.30 -12.17
CA SER A 114 15.06 -3.24 -11.66
C SER A 114 14.43 -4.40 -10.87
N SER A 115 13.43 -4.11 -10.04
CA SER A 115 12.80 -5.10 -9.15
C SER A 115 11.43 -5.59 -9.61
N GLY A 116 10.74 -4.82 -10.45
CA GLY A 116 9.33 -5.03 -10.80
C GLY A 116 8.34 -4.70 -9.67
N ASN A 117 8.80 -4.23 -8.50
CA ASN A 117 7.91 -3.81 -7.41
C ASN A 117 7.22 -2.47 -7.73
N TYR A 118 6.06 -2.25 -7.10
CA TYR A 118 5.28 -1.02 -7.22
C TYR A 118 5.32 -0.21 -5.93
N VAL A 119 5.43 1.11 -6.07
CA VAL A 119 5.06 2.06 -5.03
C VAL A 119 3.58 2.38 -5.22
N CYS A 120 2.76 2.14 -4.21
CA CYS A 120 1.31 2.28 -4.25
C CYS A 120 0.80 3.13 -3.08
N ALA A 121 -0.32 3.83 -3.27
CA ALA A 121 -1.14 4.27 -2.15
C ALA A 121 -2.16 3.19 -1.78
N LEU A 122 -2.31 2.91 -0.50
CA LEU A 122 -3.33 2.01 0.02
C LEU A 122 -4.63 2.78 0.27
N ARG A 123 -5.56 2.69 -0.67
CA ARG A 123 -6.95 3.12 -0.47
C ARG A 123 -7.54 2.34 0.70
N ARG A 124 -8.26 3.00 1.60
CA ARG A 124 -8.91 2.30 2.71
C ARG A 124 -9.95 1.31 2.16
N ALA A 125 -10.10 0.17 2.83
CA ALA A 125 -11.15 -0.78 2.53
C ALA A 125 -12.42 -0.40 3.31
N TYR A 126 -13.55 -0.38 2.61
CA TYR A 126 -14.86 -0.10 3.19
C TYR A 126 -15.20 -1.15 4.26
N ALA A 127 -15.42 -0.70 5.50
CA ALA A 127 -16.51 -1.27 6.29
C ALA A 127 -17.83 -0.75 5.70
N GLU A 128 -18.93 -1.50 5.85
CA GLU A 128 -20.17 -1.26 5.10
C GLU A 128 -21.01 -0.05 5.60
N ASP A 129 -20.42 0.81 6.43
CA ASP A 129 -21.05 1.98 7.05
C ASP A 129 -21.01 3.20 6.11
N ALA A 130 -22.12 3.46 5.41
CA ALA A 130 -22.26 4.52 4.42
C ALA A 130 -22.05 5.97 4.95
N GLU A 131 -21.98 6.16 6.27
CA GLU A 131 -21.66 7.45 6.89
C GLU A 131 -20.14 7.66 7.04
N TYR A 132 -19.32 6.60 6.94
CA TYR A 132 -17.90 6.65 7.32
C TYR A 132 -17.00 7.39 6.30
N GLU A 133 -17.38 7.47 5.02
CA GLU A 133 -16.64 8.28 4.02
C GLU A 133 -16.55 9.76 4.42
N SER A 134 -17.56 10.27 5.12
CA SER A 134 -17.57 11.66 5.61
C SER A 134 -16.63 11.92 6.80
N SER A 135 -16.14 10.86 7.45
CA SER A 135 -15.60 10.93 8.82
C SER A 135 -14.09 11.14 8.92
N THR A 136 -13.32 10.71 7.91
CA THR A 136 -11.87 10.93 7.89
C THR A 136 -11.36 11.35 6.51
N ASN A 137 -11.18 12.66 6.32
CA ASN A 137 -10.27 13.26 5.32
C ASN A 137 -8.81 12.93 5.67
N GLN A 138 -8.45 11.64 5.70
CA GLN A 138 -7.12 11.16 6.03
C GLN A 138 -6.44 10.65 4.76
N PRO A 139 -5.25 11.17 4.41
CA PRO A 139 -4.53 10.77 3.20
C PRO A 139 -4.11 9.30 3.25
N TRP A 140 -3.94 8.71 2.08
CA TRP A 140 -3.71 7.27 1.92
C TRP A 140 -2.25 6.90 2.27
N PRO A 141 -2.02 5.86 3.11
CA PRO A 141 -0.67 5.37 3.39
C PRO A 141 0.06 4.89 2.14
N ILE A 142 1.35 5.17 2.04
CA ILE A 142 2.16 4.76 0.90
C ILE A 142 2.91 3.46 1.24
N VAL A 143 2.81 2.49 0.35
CA VAL A 143 3.33 1.13 0.53
C VAL A 143 4.15 0.66 -0.67
N GLU A 144 5.15 -0.17 -0.42
CA GLU A 144 5.76 -1.04 -1.43
C GLU A 144 4.92 -2.33 -1.54
N ALA A 145 4.56 -2.69 -2.76
CA ALA A 145 3.87 -3.94 -3.11
C ALA A 145 4.66 -4.72 -4.16
N ARG A 146 4.69 -6.05 -4.03
CA ARG A 146 5.33 -6.96 -4.99
C ARG A 146 4.28 -7.78 -5.71
N THR A 147 4.30 -7.80 -7.04
CA THR A 147 3.40 -8.61 -7.87
C THR A 147 3.47 -10.10 -7.48
N GLY A 148 2.32 -10.71 -7.22
CA GLY A 148 2.22 -12.11 -6.75
C GLY A 148 2.85 -12.38 -5.37
N GLY A 149 3.29 -11.36 -4.64
CA GLY A 149 3.87 -11.47 -3.30
C GLY A 149 2.82 -11.51 -2.19
N ILE A 150 3.21 -11.97 -1.01
CA ILE A 150 2.38 -11.87 0.21
C ILE A 150 2.68 -10.59 0.99
N GLY A 151 1.63 -9.82 1.29
CA GLY A 151 1.70 -8.62 2.11
C GLY A 151 2.18 -7.36 1.38
N MET A 152 2.32 -6.28 2.16
CA MET A 152 2.70 -4.94 1.71
C MET A 152 3.67 -4.36 2.75
N ARG A 153 4.66 -3.56 2.33
CA ARG A 153 5.54 -2.82 3.25
C ARG A 153 5.08 -1.38 3.35
N LEU A 154 4.77 -0.90 4.55
CA LEU A 154 4.56 0.53 4.78
C LEU A 154 5.87 1.30 4.56
N LEU A 155 5.82 2.34 3.72
CA LEU A 155 6.92 3.28 3.48
C LEU A 155 6.70 4.59 4.25
N ALA A 156 5.48 5.11 4.21
CA ALA A 156 5.09 6.34 4.89
C ALA A 156 3.59 6.38 5.21
N LEU A 157 3.21 7.19 6.20
CA LEU A 157 1.81 7.37 6.61
C LEU A 157 0.95 8.09 5.56
N ASN A 158 1.57 8.86 4.67
CA ASN A 158 0.97 9.50 3.48
C ASN A 158 2.06 9.92 2.48
N SER A 159 1.68 10.51 1.34
CA SER A 159 2.63 11.04 0.35
C SER A 159 3.55 12.12 0.92
N GLU A 160 3.02 13.01 1.75
CA GLU A 160 3.75 14.14 2.34
C GLU A 160 4.93 13.70 3.22
N HIS A 161 4.70 12.73 4.11
CA HIS A 161 5.77 12.13 4.91
C HIS A 161 6.81 11.42 4.03
N LEU A 162 6.41 10.84 2.89
CA LEU A 162 7.37 10.22 1.96
C LEU A 162 8.21 11.27 1.24
N MET A 163 7.60 12.36 0.76
CA MET A 163 8.31 13.43 0.06
C MET A 163 9.23 14.23 0.99
N ARG A 164 8.80 14.49 2.24
CA ARG A 164 9.67 15.06 3.28
C ARG A 164 10.83 14.13 3.65
N ARG A 165 10.59 12.82 3.67
CA ARG A 165 11.65 11.84 3.90
C ARG A 165 12.64 11.76 2.73
N ILE A 166 12.17 11.87 1.49
CA ILE A 166 13.03 12.00 0.31
C ILE A 166 13.91 13.25 0.42
N ALA A 167 13.33 14.40 0.79
CA ALA A 167 14.09 15.64 1.01
C ALA A 167 15.15 15.47 2.11
N ALA A 168 14.79 14.86 3.25
CA ALA A 168 15.71 14.62 4.37
C ALA A 168 16.85 13.64 4.05
N GLU A 169 16.58 12.54 3.33
CA GLU A 169 17.62 11.59 2.92
C GLU A 169 18.50 12.13 1.76
N ALA A 170 18.07 13.17 1.04
CA ALA A 170 18.90 13.90 0.07
C ALA A 170 19.79 14.98 0.73
N ASP A 171 19.26 15.68 1.74
CA ASP A 171 19.95 16.63 2.61
C ASP A 171 21.11 15.95 3.37
N ASP A 172 20.84 14.81 4.02
CA ASP A 172 21.85 13.96 4.71
C ASP A 172 22.90 13.37 3.75
N ALA A 173 22.54 13.12 2.50
CA ALA A 173 23.44 12.56 1.49
C ALA A 173 24.32 13.59 0.77
N GLY A 174 23.98 14.88 0.83
CA GLY A 174 24.64 15.93 0.03
C GLY A 174 24.37 15.84 -1.49
N ASP A 175 23.15 15.41 -1.87
CA ASP A 175 22.60 15.56 -3.24
C ASP A 175 21.38 16.51 -3.17
N ASP A 176 21.66 17.70 -2.63
CA ASP A 176 20.71 18.57 -1.94
C ASP A 176 19.89 19.46 -2.90
N GLU A 177 20.53 20.42 -3.58
CA GLU A 177 19.86 21.47 -4.38
C GLU A 177 18.70 20.93 -5.23
N GLY A 178 19.01 19.95 -6.10
CA GLY A 178 18.07 19.49 -7.11
C GLY A 178 16.98 18.52 -6.63
N VAL A 179 16.94 18.12 -5.36
CA VAL A 179 15.83 17.34 -4.77
C VAL A 179 14.99 18.24 -3.88
N LEU A 180 15.64 19.10 -3.10
CA LEU A 180 15.02 20.10 -2.25
C LEU A 180 14.18 21.09 -3.06
N ASP A 181 14.69 21.57 -4.20
CA ASP A 181 13.94 22.45 -5.11
C ASP A 181 12.63 21.81 -5.59
N ILE A 182 12.65 20.52 -5.97
CA ILE A 182 11.45 19.82 -6.47
C ILE A 182 10.40 19.66 -5.36
N TYR A 183 10.83 19.41 -4.12
CA TYR A 183 9.93 19.37 -2.96
C TYR A 183 9.35 20.77 -2.65
N ASN A 184 10.21 21.79 -2.60
CA ASN A 184 9.85 23.16 -2.20
C ASN A 184 9.02 23.88 -3.26
N GLU A 185 9.30 23.69 -4.56
CA GLU A 185 8.40 24.11 -5.64
C GLU A 185 7.01 23.48 -5.50
N GLY A 186 6.91 22.29 -4.91
CA GLY A 186 5.63 21.63 -4.65
C GLY A 186 4.80 22.27 -3.53
N VAL A 187 5.35 23.15 -2.69
CA VAL A 187 4.67 23.68 -1.50
C VAL A 187 3.58 24.69 -1.91
N GLY A 188 2.46 24.71 -1.19
CA GLY A 188 1.28 25.50 -1.52
C GLY A 188 0.49 25.00 -2.74
N LYS A 189 0.83 23.83 -3.31
CA LYS A 189 0.16 23.25 -4.48
C LYS A 189 -0.69 22.04 -4.08
N GLY A 190 -1.96 22.05 -4.49
CA GLY A 190 -2.92 20.96 -4.24
C GLY A 190 -3.74 21.12 -2.96
N LYS A 191 -4.41 20.05 -2.53
CA LYS A 191 -5.16 20.00 -1.27
C LYS A 191 -4.42 19.15 -0.24
N LEU A 192 -4.15 19.75 0.92
CA LEU A 192 -3.51 19.11 2.06
C LEU A 192 -4.49 19.04 3.22
N MET A 193 -4.50 17.89 3.90
CA MET A 193 -5.43 17.61 5.01
C MET A 193 -4.90 18.12 6.36
N ASP A 194 -3.61 18.42 6.44
CA ASP A 194 -2.95 19.10 7.54
C ASP A 194 -2.05 20.21 6.97
N ALA A 195 -2.29 21.45 7.37
CA ALA A 195 -1.51 22.60 6.94
C ALA A 195 -0.08 22.60 7.53
N GLY A 196 0.15 21.88 8.64
CA GLY A 196 1.50 21.65 9.18
C GLY A 196 2.41 20.83 8.26
N LEU A 197 1.83 20.12 7.27
CA LEU A 197 2.57 19.41 6.23
C LEU A 197 2.89 20.30 5.01
N ASP A 198 2.33 21.51 4.90
CA ASP A 198 2.58 22.46 3.81
C ASP A 198 3.70 23.48 4.12
N THR A 199 4.68 23.09 4.94
CA THR A 199 5.91 23.89 5.13
C THR A 199 6.98 23.50 4.10
N PRO A 200 7.83 24.46 3.69
CA PRO A 200 9.08 24.14 3.01
C PRO A 200 9.99 23.28 3.89
N TYR A 201 10.97 22.67 3.26
CA TYR A 201 12.12 22.03 3.88
C TYR A 201 13.31 22.98 3.79
N GLU A 202 13.98 23.21 4.92
CA GLU A 202 15.19 24.04 5.01
C GLU A 202 16.43 23.13 5.04
N ALA A 203 17.42 23.36 4.17
CA ALA A 203 18.64 22.55 4.12
C ALA A 203 19.39 22.56 5.46
N GLY A 204 19.96 21.42 5.87
CA GLY A 204 20.53 21.23 7.20
C GLY A 204 19.47 21.16 8.32
N SER A 205 18.23 20.79 8.00
CA SER A 205 17.21 20.51 9.04
C SER A 205 17.51 19.23 9.83
N VAL A 206 18.19 18.25 9.22
CA VAL A 206 18.62 17.02 9.89
C VAL A 206 19.71 17.32 10.92
N ASP A 207 20.74 18.09 10.56
CA ASP A 207 21.85 18.49 11.44
C ASP A 207 21.40 19.18 12.74
N GLN A 208 20.26 19.87 12.71
CA GLN A 208 19.69 20.57 13.86
C GLN A 208 19.08 19.64 14.92
N LEU A 209 18.93 18.34 14.64
CA LEU A 209 18.32 17.37 15.55
C LEU A 209 19.33 16.69 16.51
N GLY A 210 20.62 16.67 16.15
CA GLY A 210 21.75 16.21 16.99
C GLY A 210 21.93 14.69 17.14
#